data_AF-A0A9Q1MUZ1-F1
#
_entry.id   AF-A0A9Q1MUZ1-F1
#
_cell.length_a   1.000
_cell.length_b   1.000
_cell.length_c   1.000
_cell.angle_alpha   90.00
_cell.angle_beta   90.00
_cell.angle_gamma   90.00
#
_symmetry.space_group_name_H-M   'P 1'
#
loop_
_entity.id
_entity.type
_entity.pdbx_description
1 polymer ?
#
loop_
_entity_poly.entity_id
_entity_poly.type
_entity_poly.pdbx_seq_one_letter_code
_entity_poly.pdbx_strand_id
1 'polypeptide(L)'
;MEKGRRAFSWWFRVGVEMEQLWFYASEVVVALEYIHMMGIVYRDLKPENVLVRSDGHIMLTDFDLSLKCDISTSTPAQMISSQTTPNGGPQQNEYKIEPPKFTSSSCILPNCIVPAVSCFHPKRKRKKKPGQFAGPEFVAEPVDVHSMSFVGTHEYLAPEIVSGEGHGSAVDWWTLGIFIFELLYGVTPFKGIDHQLTLANIVARALEFPKEPAIPAPIKDLISQFTTSCQGSS
;
A
#
# COMPACT_ATOMS: atom_id res chain seq x y z
N MET A 1 20.30 -14.55 21.76
CA MET A 1 19.36 -13.75 20.92
C MET A 1 18.46 -14.74 20.23
N GLU A 2 17.24 -14.92 20.75
CA GLU A 2 16.28 -15.88 20.19
C GLU A 2 15.86 -15.38 18.80
N LYS A 3 16.13 -16.18 17.75
CA LYS A 3 15.74 -15.86 16.37
C LYS A 3 14.22 -15.66 16.35
N GLY A 4 13.77 -14.50 15.88
CA GLY A 4 12.35 -14.22 15.68
C GLY A 4 11.70 -15.39 14.95
N ARG A 5 10.73 -16.05 15.60
CA ARG A 5 9.96 -17.10 14.96
C ARG A 5 9.04 -16.40 13.96
N ARG A 6 9.01 -16.89 12.71
CA ARG A 6 8.08 -16.41 11.70
C ARG A 6 6.66 -16.51 12.26
N ALA A 7 5.90 -15.42 12.16
CA ALA A 7 4.64 -15.24 12.87
C ALA A 7 3.68 -16.42 12.72
N PHE A 8 3.58 -16.97 11.51
CA PHE A 8 2.51 -17.89 11.14
C PHE A 8 2.95 -19.34 10.90
N SER A 9 4.24 -19.66 11.11
CA SER A 9 4.75 -21.03 10.88
C SER A 9 4.08 -22.09 11.78
N TRP A 10 3.53 -21.69 12.93
CA TRP A 10 2.81 -22.58 13.85
C TRP A 10 1.29 -22.58 13.62
N TRP A 11 0.79 -21.56 12.93
CA TRP A 11 -0.64 -21.29 12.72
C TRP A 11 -1.36 -22.46 12.05
N PHE A 12 -0.78 -22.96 10.96
CA PHE A 12 -1.35 -24.04 10.17
C PHE A 12 -1.25 -25.43 10.84
N ARG A 13 -0.50 -25.55 11.95
CA ARG A 13 -0.30 -26.81 12.66
C ARG A 13 -1.27 -26.98 13.83
N VAL A 14 -1.73 -25.89 14.43
CA VAL A 14 -2.58 -25.88 15.63
C VAL A 14 -4.04 -25.53 15.30
N GLY A 15 -4.28 -24.84 14.19
CA GLY A 15 -5.61 -24.41 13.76
C GLY A 15 -5.80 -22.90 13.92
N VAL A 16 -6.69 -22.33 13.11
CA VAL A 16 -6.92 -20.88 13.05
C VAL A 16 -7.95 -20.48 14.10
N GLU A 17 -7.52 -19.76 15.14
CA GLU A 17 -8.43 -19.06 16.04
C GLU A 17 -8.75 -17.66 15.48
N MET A 18 -10.04 -17.35 15.33
CA MET A 18 -10.49 -16.09 14.73
C MET A 18 -10.05 -14.86 15.52
N GLU A 19 -9.97 -14.95 16.84
CA GLU A 19 -9.52 -13.84 17.69
C GLU A 19 -8.07 -13.45 17.38
N GLN A 20 -7.19 -14.44 17.25
CA GLN A 20 -5.80 -14.20 16.93
C GLN A 20 -5.63 -13.68 15.49
N LEU A 21 -6.46 -14.16 14.55
CA LEU A 21 -6.45 -13.67 13.17
C LEU A 21 -6.73 -12.17 13.15
N TRP A 22 -7.78 -11.75 13.83
CA TRP A 22 -8.16 -10.34 13.90
C TRP A 22 -7.14 -9.50 14.64
N PHE A 23 -6.56 -10.03 15.70
CA PHE A 23 -5.47 -9.37 16.40
C PHE A 23 -4.32 -9.05 15.44
N TYR A 24 -3.76 -10.06 14.75
CA TYR A 24 -2.63 -9.83 13.85
C TYR A 24 -2.99 -9.06 12.57
N ALA A 25 -4.16 -9.29 11.99
CA ALA A 25 -4.62 -8.50 10.86
C ALA A 25 -4.77 -7.01 11.24
N SER A 26 -5.28 -6.71 12.43
CA SER A 26 -5.41 -5.33 12.92
C SER A 26 -4.05 -4.66 13.12
N GLU A 27 -3.05 -5.37 13.64
CA GLU A 27 -1.70 -4.83 13.77
C GLU A 27 -1.03 -4.59 12.41
N VAL A 28 -1.24 -5.48 11.44
CA VAL A 28 -0.76 -5.27 10.07
C VAL A 28 -1.41 -4.03 9.44
N VAL A 29 -2.72 -3.84 9.62
CA VAL A 29 -3.41 -2.61 9.15
C VAL A 29 -2.78 -1.36 9.75
N VAL A 30 -2.56 -1.34 11.07
CA VAL A 30 -1.94 -0.20 11.77
C VAL A 30 -0.50 0.03 11.27
N ALA A 31 0.26 -1.03 11.03
CA ALA A 31 1.61 -0.94 10.51
C ALA A 31 1.64 -0.38 9.08
N LEU A 32 0.75 -0.86 8.20
CA LEU A 32 0.61 -0.36 6.83
C LEU A 32 0.19 1.12 6.80
N GLU A 33 -0.81 1.50 7.59
CA GLU A 33 -1.25 2.89 7.70
C GLU A 33 -0.10 3.80 8.15
N TYR A 34 0.66 3.37 9.16
CA TYR A 34 1.80 4.13 9.66
C TYR A 34 2.88 4.34 8.60
N ILE A 35 3.27 3.30 7.84
CA ILE A 35 4.30 3.46 6.80
C ILE A 35 3.77 4.24 5.59
N HIS A 36 2.47 4.13 5.26
CA HIS A 36 1.82 4.95 4.23
C HIS A 36 1.87 6.43 4.61
N MET A 37 1.58 6.77 5.87
CA MET A 37 1.76 8.14 6.41
C MET A 37 3.21 8.65 6.32
N MET A 38 4.19 7.75 6.37
CA MET A 38 5.60 8.07 6.17
C MET A 38 5.98 8.20 4.68
N GLY A 39 5.02 8.06 3.77
CA GLY A 39 5.24 8.11 2.33
C GLY A 39 5.88 6.85 1.76
N ILE A 40 5.70 5.70 2.42
CA ILE A 40 6.28 4.41 2.01
C ILE A 40 5.16 3.47 1.60
N VAL A 41 5.23 2.91 0.39
CA VAL A 41 4.40 1.79 -0.06
C VAL A 41 5.21 0.50 0.09
N TYR A 42 4.65 -0.52 0.74
CA TYR A 42 5.39 -1.69 1.20
C TYR A 42 5.69 -2.70 0.09
N ARG A 43 4.67 -3.08 -0.68
CA ARG A 43 4.69 -3.92 -1.90
C ARG A 43 5.12 -5.38 -1.75
N ASP A 44 5.46 -5.84 -0.54
CA ASP A 44 5.81 -7.25 -0.32
C ASP A 44 5.23 -7.77 1.02
N LEU A 45 3.95 -7.50 1.27
CA LEU A 45 3.26 -8.09 2.41
C LEU A 45 2.99 -9.59 2.16
N LYS A 46 3.52 -10.41 3.07
CA LYS A 46 3.33 -11.86 3.10
C LYS A 46 3.67 -12.40 4.49
N PRO A 47 3.18 -13.58 4.90
CA PRO A 47 3.46 -14.17 6.21
C PRO A 47 4.95 -14.25 6.57
N GLU A 48 5.83 -14.41 5.59
CA GLU A 48 7.28 -14.48 5.78
C GLU A 48 7.90 -13.17 6.26
N ASN A 49 7.30 -12.04 5.85
CA ASN A 49 7.78 -10.69 6.13
C ASN A 49 7.15 -10.09 7.40
N VAL A 50 6.40 -10.91 8.17
CA VAL A 50 5.82 -10.55 9.46
C VAL A 50 6.46 -11.41 10.55
N LEU A 51 7.13 -10.76 11.49
CA LEU A 51 7.74 -11.41 12.66
C LEU A 51 6.87 -11.19 13.89
N VAL A 52 6.77 -12.21 14.75
CA VAL A 52 6.19 -12.05 16.10
C VAL A 52 7.34 -11.89 17.10
N ARG A 53 7.30 -10.79 17.84
CA ARG A 53 8.26 -10.46 18.90
C ARG A 53 7.97 -11.28 20.17
N SER A 54 8.88 -11.22 21.14
CA SER A 54 8.75 -11.94 22.41
C SER A 54 7.59 -11.46 23.30
N ASP A 55 7.10 -10.24 23.06
CA ASP A 55 5.93 -9.64 23.70
C ASP A 55 4.61 -10.02 23.00
N GLY A 56 4.66 -10.77 21.91
CA GLY A 56 3.49 -11.24 21.16
C GLY A 56 3.01 -10.28 20.07
N HIS A 57 3.65 -9.13 19.89
CA HIS A 57 3.28 -8.15 18.86
C HIS A 57 4.03 -8.38 17.54
N ILE A 58 3.43 -7.98 16.42
CA ILE A 58 4.08 -8.12 15.11
C ILE A 58 5.09 -7.00 14.82
N MET A 59 5.97 -7.29 13.86
CA MET A 59 6.86 -6.32 13.25
C MET A 59 7.02 -6.68 11.76
N LEU A 60 6.82 -5.68 10.88
CA LEU A 60 7.13 -5.81 9.46
C LEU A 60 8.64 -5.81 9.25
N THR A 61 9.11 -6.61 8.30
CA THR A 61 10.52 -6.76 7.94
C THR A 61 10.67 -6.91 6.44
N ASP A 62 11.85 -6.61 5.90
CA ASP A 62 12.14 -6.68 4.46
C ASP A 62 11.45 -5.56 3.67
N PHE A 63 12.08 -4.39 3.68
CA PHE A 63 11.63 -3.19 2.96
C PHE A 63 12.37 -3.04 1.62
N ASP A 64 13.05 -4.07 1.12
CA ASP A 64 13.88 -3.99 -0.08
C ASP A 64 13.05 -3.71 -1.35
N LEU A 65 11.78 -4.12 -1.34
CA LEU A 65 10.82 -3.84 -2.41
C LEU A 65 9.95 -2.62 -2.13
N SER A 66 10.12 -1.94 -1.00
CA SER A 66 9.31 -0.77 -0.67
C SER A 66 9.64 0.43 -1.55
N LEU A 67 8.64 1.28 -1.76
CA LEU A 67 8.75 2.50 -2.53
C LEU A 67 8.56 3.69 -1.60
N LYS A 68 9.58 4.53 -1.48
CA LYS A 68 9.51 5.77 -0.70
C LYS A 68 9.30 6.95 -1.63
N CYS A 69 8.33 7.80 -1.32
CA CYS A 69 8.15 9.07 -2.00
C CYS A 69 9.22 10.07 -1.54
N ASP A 70 10.09 10.48 -2.46
CA ASP A 70 10.89 11.68 -2.26
C ASP A 70 10.11 12.89 -2.78
N ILE A 71 9.77 13.81 -1.87
CA ILE A 71 9.13 15.12 -2.13
C ILE A 71 9.90 15.99 -3.15
N SER A 72 11.09 15.58 -3.58
CA SER A 72 11.96 16.32 -4.50
C SER A 72 11.74 15.99 -5.98
N THR A 73 10.91 15.00 -6.30
CA THR A 73 10.67 14.53 -7.68
C THR A 73 9.23 14.75 -8.13
N SER A 74 8.60 15.83 -7.66
CA SER A 74 7.58 16.47 -8.49
C SER A 74 8.29 17.01 -9.73
N THR A 75 8.18 16.30 -10.84
CA THR A 75 8.47 16.82 -12.18
C THR A 75 7.91 18.24 -12.24
N PRO A 76 8.70 19.31 -12.52
CA PRO A 76 8.10 20.60 -12.77
C PRO A 76 7.19 20.40 -13.97
N ALA A 77 5.89 20.63 -13.78
CA ALA A 77 4.95 20.78 -14.86
C ALA A 77 5.64 21.55 -15.99
N GLN A 78 5.80 20.92 -17.16
CA GLN A 78 6.23 21.65 -18.33
C GLN A 78 5.20 22.74 -18.56
N MET A 79 5.55 23.98 -18.17
CA MET A 79 4.84 25.15 -18.64
C MET A 79 5.00 25.17 -20.16
N ILE A 80 3.97 24.72 -20.87
CA ILE A 80 3.79 25.10 -22.26
C ILE A 80 3.43 26.59 -22.23
N SER A 81 4.46 27.43 -22.22
CA SER A 81 4.31 28.84 -22.56
C SER A 81 4.12 28.91 -24.06
N SER A 82 2.87 29.15 -24.47
CA SER A 82 2.51 29.54 -25.82
C SER A 82 3.08 30.92 -26.10
N GLN A 83 4.24 31.01 -26.76
CA GLN A 83 4.68 32.24 -27.42
C GLN A 83 5.28 31.93 -28.80
N THR A 84 4.50 32.35 -29.79
CA THR A 84 4.84 32.64 -31.19
C THR A 84 6.23 33.27 -31.37
N THR A 85 7.04 32.68 -32.26
CA THR A 85 8.15 33.32 -33.00
C THR A 85 7.63 34.51 -33.83
N PRO A 86 8.40 35.61 -34.05
CA PRO A 86 9.56 35.56 -34.95
C PRO A 86 10.80 36.45 -34.63
N ASN A 87 11.95 35.96 -35.10
CA ASN A 87 13.17 36.63 -35.56
C ASN A 87 14.02 37.55 -34.64
N GLY A 88 15.31 37.23 -34.52
CA GLY A 88 16.40 38.23 -34.47
C GLY A 88 17.67 37.92 -33.64
N GLY A 89 18.69 37.31 -34.26
CA GLY A 89 20.14 37.57 -34.07
C GLY A 89 20.89 37.21 -32.75
N PRO A 90 22.24 36.99 -32.77
CA PRO A 90 22.97 36.21 -31.76
C PRO A 90 23.95 37.03 -30.87
N GLN A 91 24.33 36.52 -29.68
CA GLN A 91 25.63 36.77 -29.00
C GLN A 91 25.87 35.92 -27.73
N GLN A 92 27.14 35.90 -27.29
CA GLN A 92 27.90 34.86 -26.57
C GLN A 92 28.05 35.06 -25.03
N ASN A 93 28.70 34.07 -24.38
CA ASN A 93 29.46 34.04 -23.09
C ASN A 93 28.80 33.16 -21.99
N GLU A 94 29.36 32.01 -21.57
CA GLU A 94 30.47 31.79 -20.59
C GLU A 94 30.19 32.55 -19.26
N TYR A 95 30.08 31.96 -18.05
CA TYR A 95 31.05 31.23 -17.23
C TYR A 95 30.39 30.39 -16.08
N LYS A 96 31.24 29.56 -15.46
CA LYS A 96 31.15 28.50 -14.42
C LYS A 96 30.87 29.00 -12.97
N ILE A 97 30.37 28.13 -12.05
CA ILE A 97 30.86 27.84 -10.65
C ILE A 97 29.85 27.00 -9.80
N GLU A 98 30.43 26.15 -8.95
CA GLU A 98 29.98 24.99 -8.14
C GLU A 98 29.09 25.21 -6.87
N PRO A 99 28.64 24.13 -6.15
CA PRO A 99 27.53 24.14 -5.18
C PRO A 99 27.97 24.28 -3.70
N PRO A 100 27.05 24.54 -2.74
CA PRO A 100 27.33 24.34 -1.32
C PRO A 100 26.51 23.20 -0.67
N LYS A 101 27.24 22.17 -0.25
CA LYS A 101 27.33 21.51 1.07
C LYS A 101 26.10 21.44 2.01
N PHE A 102 25.76 20.18 2.33
CA PHE A 102 25.32 19.60 3.61
C PHE A 102 25.37 20.49 4.87
N THR A 103 24.25 20.54 5.62
CA THR A 103 24.26 20.59 7.10
C THR A 103 23.07 19.82 7.71
N SER A 104 23.40 18.83 8.54
CA SER A 104 22.76 18.32 9.77
C SER A 104 21.22 18.26 9.93
N SER A 105 20.78 17.02 10.16
CA SER A 105 19.82 16.54 11.16
C SER A 105 19.19 17.55 12.13
N SER A 106 17.87 17.47 12.27
CA SER A 106 17.18 17.54 13.58
C SER A 106 15.72 17.11 13.45
N CYS A 107 15.39 15.99 14.08
CA CYS A 107 14.04 15.54 14.37
C CYS A 107 13.42 16.45 15.44
N ILE A 108 12.25 17.02 15.13
CA ILE A 108 11.37 17.64 16.12
C ILE A 108 10.00 17.00 15.92
N LEU A 109 9.64 16.11 16.83
CA LEU A 109 8.27 15.63 17.02
C LEU A 109 7.51 16.68 17.85
N PRO A 110 6.31 17.10 17.43
CA PRO A 110 5.32 17.61 18.35
C PRO A 110 4.09 16.70 18.40
N ASN A 111 3.85 16.18 19.61
CA ASN A 111 2.57 15.85 20.25
C ASN A 111 1.50 15.06 19.47
N CYS A 112 1.23 13.88 20.02
CA CYS A 112 0.11 12.99 19.77
C CYS A 112 -1.24 13.73 19.76
N ILE A 113 -1.89 13.74 18.60
CA ILE A 113 -3.32 14.05 18.45
C ILE A 113 -3.97 12.76 17.93
N VAL A 114 -4.97 12.27 18.67
CA VAL A 114 -5.76 11.09 18.31
C VAL A 114 -6.93 11.55 17.44
N PRO A 115 -7.07 11.16 16.16
CA PRO A 115 -8.28 11.44 15.41
C PRO A 115 -9.29 10.30 15.63
N ALA A 116 -10.51 10.68 16.04
CA ALA A 116 -11.65 9.78 16.04
C ALA A 116 -12.06 9.47 14.58
N VAL A 117 -11.98 8.21 14.16
CA VAL A 117 -12.52 7.76 12.87
C VAL A 117 -14.03 7.50 13.01
N SER A 118 -14.83 8.29 12.30
CA SER A 118 -16.28 8.12 12.22
C SER A 118 -16.64 7.16 11.10
N CYS A 119 -17.28 6.05 11.46
CA CYS A 119 -17.77 5.02 10.55
C CYS A 119 -19.03 5.47 9.79
N PHE A 120 -19.13 5.12 8.50
CA PHE A 120 -20.32 5.02 7.62
C PHE A 120 -21.28 6.22 7.51
N HIS A 121 -21.67 6.62 6.27
CA HIS A 121 -23.06 6.79 5.80
C HIS A 121 -23.10 7.26 4.31
N PRO A 122 -24.21 6.97 3.57
CA PRO A 122 -24.28 6.96 2.11
C PRO A 122 -24.54 8.34 1.45
N LYS A 123 -24.15 8.42 0.17
CA LYS A 123 -24.22 9.60 -0.71
C LYS A 123 -25.58 10.32 -0.67
N ARG A 124 -25.58 11.60 -0.25
CA ARG A 124 -26.66 12.57 -0.52
C ARG A 124 -26.09 13.84 -1.13
N LYS A 125 -26.51 14.15 -2.37
CA LYS A 125 -26.20 15.40 -3.08
C LYS A 125 -26.61 16.61 -2.24
N ARG A 126 -25.68 17.52 -1.92
CA ARG A 126 -25.99 18.81 -1.28
C ARG A 126 -25.23 19.97 -1.93
N LYS A 127 -26.00 21.02 -2.28
CA LYS A 127 -25.59 22.30 -2.89
C LYS A 127 -24.48 22.98 -2.09
N LYS A 128 -23.50 23.55 -2.81
CA LYS A 128 -22.42 24.42 -2.31
C LYS A 128 -22.96 25.61 -1.51
N LYS A 129 -22.45 25.80 -0.29
CA LYS A 129 -22.39 27.09 0.42
C LYS A 129 -20.90 27.40 0.69
N PRO A 130 -20.43 28.64 0.52
CA PRO A 130 -19.03 28.98 0.75
C PRO A 130 -18.80 29.33 2.23
N GLY A 131 -17.67 28.88 2.76
CA GLY A 131 -17.13 29.33 4.04
C GLY A 131 -17.38 28.38 5.20
N GLN A 132 -16.46 27.45 5.44
CA GLN A 132 -16.04 27.03 6.77
C GLN A 132 -14.72 26.26 6.70
N PHE A 133 -13.85 26.54 7.65
CA PHE A 133 -12.49 26.03 7.85
C PHE A 133 -12.35 24.54 7.51
N ALA A 134 -11.52 24.23 6.51
CA ALA A 134 -10.97 22.89 6.36
C ALA A 134 -9.91 22.73 7.47
N GLY A 135 -10.23 21.96 8.51
CA GLY A 135 -9.18 21.35 9.33
C GLY A 135 -8.32 20.42 8.46
N PRO A 136 -7.09 20.10 8.88
CA PRO A 136 -6.26 19.16 8.13
C PRO A 136 -6.99 17.82 8.02
N GLU A 137 -7.35 17.45 6.79
CA GLU A 137 -7.86 16.12 6.46
C GLU A 137 -6.67 15.17 6.47
N PHE A 138 -6.68 14.24 7.42
CA PHE A 138 -5.62 13.27 7.58
C PHE A 138 -5.82 12.16 6.54
N VAL A 139 -5.15 12.30 5.39
CA VAL A 139 -5.13 11.28 4.35
C VAL A 139 -3.84 10.49 4.51
N ALA A 140 -3.96 9.21 4.87
CA ALA A 140 -2.82 8.30 4.98
C ALA A 140 -2.27 7.87 3.61
N GLU A 141 -3.05 8.04 2.53
CA GLU A 141 -2.59 7.69 1.19
C GLU A 141 -1.54 8.70 0.72
N PRO A 142 -0.34 8.25 0.35
CA PRO A 142 0.66 9.13 -0.20
C PRO A 142 0.22 9.57 -1.61
N VAL A 143 -0.31 10.78 -1.69
CA VAL A 143 -1.02 11.35 -2.86
C VAL A 143 -0.17 11.36 -4.15
N ASP A 144 1.15 11.22 -4.05
CA ASP A 144 2.09 11.31 -5.17
C ASP A 144 2.99 10.06 -5.38
N VAL A 145 2.78 8.95 -4.65
CA VAL A 145 3.56 7.71 -4.89
C VAL A 145 2.93 6.89 -6.01
N HIS A 146 3.60 6.82 -7.15
CA HIS A 146 3.16 5.96 -8.25
C HIS A 146 4.35 5.33 -8.98
N SER A 147 4.31 4.02 -9.23
CA SER A 147 5.38 3.28 -9.91
C SER A 147 4.85 2.37 -11.00
N MET A 148 5.72 2.01 -11.95
CA MET A 148 5.48 1.00 -13.00
C MET A 148 6.26 -0.29 -12.73
N SER A 149 6.91 -0.41 -11.57
CA SER A 149 7.83 -1.52 -11.29
C SER A 149 7.05 -2.83 -11.09
N PHE A 150 7.38 -3.86 -11.87
CA PHE A 150 6.86 -5.21 -11.64
C PHE A 150 7.67 -5.88 -10.51
N VAL A 151 7.23 -5.70 -9.27
CA VAL A 151 7.88 -6.26 -8.06
C VAL A 151 6.85 -6.83 -7.10
N GLY A 152 7.33 -7.75 -6.26
CA GLY A 152 6.53 -8.42 -5.23
C GLY A 152 6.51 -9.93 -5.44
N THR A 153 5.94 -10.63 -4.46
CA THR A 153 5.77 -12.08 -4.53
C THR A 153 4.58 -12.43 -5.42
N HIS A 154 4.78 -13.26 -6.45
CA HIS A 154 3.81 -13.53 -7.53
C HIS A 154 2.38 -13.84 -7.08
N GLU A 155 2.20 -14.53 -5.95
CA GLU A 155 0.88 -14.93 -5.43
C GLU A 155 0.10 -13.77 -4.77
N TYR A 156 0.78 -12.67 -4.46
CA TYR A 156 0.26 -11.52 -3.71
C TYR A 156 0.14 -10.26 -4.57
N LEU A 157 0.57 -10.33 -5.84
CA LEU A 157 0.54 -9.19 -6.76
C LEU A 157 -0.89 -8.74 -7.02
N ALA A 158 -1.07 -7.42 -7.08
CA ALA A 158 -2.32 -6.80 -7.46
C ALA A 158 -2.52 -6.84 -8.99
N PRO A 159 -3.77 -6.92 -9.50
CA PRO A 159 -4.05 -7.03 -10.93
C PRO A 159 -3.46 -5.89 -11.77
N GLU A 160 -3.40 -4.68 -11.23
CA GLU A 160 -2.79 -3.49 -11.84
C GLU A 160 -1.27 -3.67 -12.03
N ILE A 161 -0.56 -4.27 -11.05
CA ILE A 161 0.86 -4.60 -11.20
C ILE A 161 1.03 -5.67 -12.28
N VAL A 162 0.17 -6.70 -12.29
CA VAL A 162 0.22 -7.78 -13.28
C VAL A 162 -0.06 -7.28 -14.70
N SER A 163 -0.94 -6.30 -14.83
CA SER A 163 -1.31 -5.66 -16.09
C SER A 163 -0.29 -4.61 -16.56
N GLY A 164 0.74 -4.32 -15.75
CA GLY A 164 1.74 -3.29 -16.05
C GLY A 164 1.19 -1.86 -15.94
N GLU A 165 0.08 -1.70 -15.23
CA GLU A 165 -0.48 -0.42 -14.90
C GLU A 165 0.28 0.22 -13.75
N GLY A 166 0.12 1.52 -13.66
CA GLY A 166 0.71 2.25 -12.56
C GLY A 166 0.02 1.96 -11.24
N HIS A 167 0.82 1.92 -10.18
CA HIS A 167 0.33 1.54 -8.86
C HIS A 167 0.89 2.44 -7.75
N GLY A 168 0.04 2.71 -6.77
CA GLY A 168 0.35 3.44 -5.53
C GLY A 168 0.13 2.57 -4.30
N SER A 169 -0.26 3.17 -3.17
CA SER A 169 -0.48 2.47 -1.89
C SER A 169 -1.61 1.44 -1.92
N ALA A 170 -2.54 1.52 -2.88
CA ALA A 170 -3.67 0.61 -3.02
C ALA A 170 -3.27 -0.87 -3.11
N VAL A 171 -2.09 -1.16 -3.67
CA VAL A 171 -1.59 -2.55 -3.82
C VAL A 171 -1.36 -3.23 -2.48
N ASP A 172 -1.00 -2.49 -1.42
CA ASP A 172 -0.81 -3.07 -0.10
C ASP A 172 -2.14 -3.53 0.53
N TRP A 173 -3.23 -2.82 0.22
CA TRP A 173 -4.58 -3.21 0.66
C TRP A 173 -5.08 -4.43 -0.10
N TRP A 174 -4.80 -4.54 -1.40
CA TRP A 174 -5.02 -5.78 -2.14
C TRP A 174 -4.27 -6.94 -1.49
N THR A 175 -2.97 -6.77 -1.25
CA THR A 175 -2.13 -7.79 -0.67
C THR A 175 -2.58 -8.20 0.74
N LEU A 176 -3.10 -7.27 1.54
CA LEU A 176 -3.72 -7.58 2.83
C LEU A 176 -4.91 -8.54 2.69
N GLY A 177 -5.73 -8.39 1.64
CA GLY A 177 -6.82 -9.32 1.35
C GLY A 177 -6.30 -10.75 1.06
N ILE A 178 -5.26 -10.86 0.24
CA ILE A 178 -4.59 -12.14 -0.06
C ILE A 178 -3.99 -12.76 1.21
N PHE A 179 -3.32 -11.94 2.02
CA PHE A 179 -2.72 -12.34 3.28
C PHE A 179 -3.76 -12.89 4.26
N ILE A 180 -4.87 -12.19 4.48
CA ILE A 180 -5.95 -12.68 5.37
C ILE A 180 -6.56 -13.98 4.84
N PHE A 181 -6.75 -14.08 3.52
CA PHE A 181 -7.24 -15.31 2.89
C PHE A 181 -6.30 -16.49 3.17
N GLU A 182 -5.00 -16.30 3.00
CA GLU A 182 -4.01 -17.34 3.27
C GLU A 182 -3.96 -17.72 4.75
N LEU A 183 -4.06 -16.77 5.67
CA LEU A 183 -4.11 -17.09 7.10
C LEU A 183 -5.33 -17.95 7.49
N LEU A 184 -6.42 -17.84 6.73
CA LEU A 184 -7.65 -18.61 6.95
C LEU A 184 -7.61 -20.00 6.29
N TYR A 185 -7.08 -20.09 5.08
CA TYR A 185 -7.19 -21.29 4.23
C TYR A 185 -5.86 -22.03 4.02
N GLY A 186 -4.73 -21.43 4.40
CA GLY A 186 -3.37 -21.98 4.20
C GLY A 186 -2.89 -21.99 2.76
N VAL A 187 -3.64 -21.37 1.84
CA VAL A 187 -3.30 -21.23 0.42
C VAL A 187 -3.73 -19.85 -0.05
N THR A 188 -3.03 -19.32 -1.06
CA THR A 188 -3.44 -18.07 -1.71
C THR A 188 -4.56 -18.35 -2.73
N PRO A 189 -5.49 -17.41 -2.96
CA PRO A 189 -6.72 -17.66 -3.72
C PRO A 189 -6.49 -17.86 -5.22
N PHE A 190 -5.39 -17.32 -5.77
CA PHE A 190 -5.10 -17.33 -7.20
C PHE A 190 -3.92 -18.23 -7.59
N LYS A 191 -3.39 -19.02 -6.65
CA LYS A 191 -2.23 -19.90 -6.88
C LYS A 191 -2.45 -20.82 -8.08
N GLY A 192 -1.58 -20.70 -9.08
CA GLY A 192 -1.49 -21.60 -10.22
C GLY A 192 -0.44 -22.70 -9.98
N ILE A 193 -0.35 -23.63 -10.93
CA ILE A 193 0.69 -24.66 -10.97
C ILE A 193 2.08 -24.01 -11.17
N ASP A 194 2.12 -22.92 -11.92
CA ASP A 194 3.32 -22.12 -12.17
C ASP A 194 3.04 -20.61 -12.02
N HIS A 195 4.11 -19.82 -12.14
CA HIS A 195 4.04 -18.37 -12.04
C HIS A 195 3.12 -17.77 -13.11
N GLN A 196 3.17 -18.26 -14.36
CA GLN A 196 2.37 -17.71 -15.45
C GLN A 196 0.88 -17.94 -15.22
N LEU A 197 0.47 -19.14 -14.80
CA LEU A 197 -0.93 -19.43 -14.48
C LEU A 197 -1.39 -18.66 -13.25
N THR A 198 -0.53 -18.44 -12.26
CA THR A 198 -0.84 -17.60 -11.10
C THR A 198 -1.15 -16.16 -11.53
N LEU A 199 -0.30 -15.56 -12.36
CA LEU A 199 -0.51 -14.21 -12.91
C LEU A 199 -1.79 -14.14 -13.75
N ALA A 200 -2.04 -15.15 -14.60
CA ALA A 200 -3.26 -15.23 -15.40
C ALA A 200 -4.51 -15.34 -14.50
N ASN A 201 -4.45 -16.13 -13.43
CA ASN A 201 -5.55 -16.26 -12.47
C ASN A 201 -5.86 -14.94 -11.76
N ILE A 202 -4.83 -14.18 -11.36
CA ILE A 202 -5.01 -12.88 -10.67
C ILE A 202 -5.85 -11.91 -11.51
N VAL A 203 -5.64 -11.90 -12.83
CA VAL A 203 -6.35 -10.98 -13.73
C VAL A 203 -7.70 -11.55 -14.19
N ALA A 204 -7.80 -12.86 -14.38
CA ALA A 204 -8.95 -13.47 -15.06
C ALA A 204 -9.97 -14.15 -14.14
N ARG A 205 -9.61 -14.53 -12.91
CA ARG A 205 -10.51 -15.26 -12.01
C ARG A 205 -11.12 -14.35 -10.95
N ALA A 206 -12.39 -14.61 -10.64
CA ALA A 206 -13.01 -14.05 -9.45
C ALA A 206 -12.53 -14.78 -8.19
N LEU A 207 -12.53 -14.07 -7.05
CA LEU A 207 -12.23 -14.67 -5.75
C LEU A 207 -13.29 -15.72 -5.38
N GLU A 208 -12.83 -16.93 -5.09
CA GLU A 208 -13.69 -18.06 -4.67
C GLU A 208 -13.27 -18.57 -3.30
N PHE A 209 -14.24 -18.73 -2.39
CA PHE A 209 -13.98 -19.22 -1.03
C PHE A 209 -14.20 -20.74 -0.96
N PRO A 210 -13.23 -21.51 -0.41
CA PRO A 210 -13.43 -22.92 -0.11
C PRO A 210 -14.62 -23.17 0.83
N LYS A 211 -15.21 -24.36 0.74
CA LYS A 211 -16.33 -24.78 1.63
C LYS A 211 -15.87 -24.98 3.08
N GLU A 212 -14.63 -25.40 3.26
CA GLU A 212 -14.02 -25.68 4.55
C GLU A 212 -12.64 -24.99 4.67
N PRO A 213 -12.32 -24.37 5.82
CA PRO A 213 -13.22 -24.11 6.94
C PRO A 213 -14.33 -23.11 6.59
N ALA A 214 -15.51 -23.29 7.17
CA ALA A 214 -16.62 -22.37 7.00
C ALA A 214 -16.35 -21.11 7.84
N ILE A 215 -16.16 -19.98 7.17
CA ILE A 215 -15.95 -18.68 7.82
C ILE A 215 -17.22 -17.81 7.76
N PRO A 216 -17.46 -16.93 8.75
CA PRO A 216 -18.58 -15.99 8.73
C PRO A 216 -18.62 -15.10 7.48
N ALA A 217 -19.82 -14.80 6.98
CA ALA A 217 -20.02 -13.96 5.80
C ALA A 217 -19.34 -12.58 5.89
N PRO A 218 -19.35 -11.86 7.03
CA PRO A 218 -18.66 -10.57 7.13
C PRO A 218 -17.16 -10.64 6.83
N ILE A 219 -16.50 -11.78 7.09
CA ILE A 219 -15.08 -11.98 6.80
C ILE A 219 -14.86 -12.12 5.29
N LYS A 220 -15.74 -12.88 4.63
CA LYS A 220 -15.72 -13.05 3.17
C LYS A 220 -15.93 -11.71 2.47
N ASP A 221 -16.88 -10.92 2.96
CA ASP A 221 -17.18 -9.60 2.43
C ASP A 221 -16.00 -8.64 2.62
N LEU A 222 -15.32 -8.68 3.77
CA LEU A 222 -14.14 -7.87 4.03
C LEU A 222 -12.98 -8.21 3.07
N ILE A 223 -12.65 -9.49 2.93
CA ILE A 223 -11.59 -9.94 2.01
C ILE A 223 -11.96 -9.53 0.58
N SER A 224 -13.22 -9.73 0.18
CA SER A 224 -13.69 -9.35 -1.15
C SER A 224 -13.58 -7.84 -1.40
N GLN A 225 -13.82 -6.99 -0.39
CA GLN A 225 -13.65 -5.54 -0.51
C GLN A 225 -12.17 -5.16 -0.77
N PHE A 226 -11.23 -5.77 -0.04
CA PHE A 226 -9.80 -5.55 -0.28
C PHE A 226 -9.38 -6.01 -1.68
N THR A 227 -9.90 -7.15 -2.16
CA THR A 227 -9.54 -7.71 -3.46
C THR A 227 -10.44 -7.23 -4.62
N THR A 228 -11.22 -6.17 -4.46
CA THR A 228 -12.02 -5.58 -5.55
C THR A 228 -11.74 -4.09 -5.74
N SER A 229 -11.26 -3.41 -4.70
CA SER A 229 -11.06 -1.97 -4.69
C SER A 229 -9.98 -1.47 -5.67
N CYS A 230 -9.07 -2.33 -6.12
CA CYS A 230 -8.03 -1.98 -7.10
C CYS A 230 -8.51 -1.99 -8.57
N GLN A 231 -9.67 -2.58 -8.89
CA GLN A 231 -10.11 -2.75 -10.28
C GLN A 231 -10.85 -1.53 -10.86
N GLY A 232 -10.79 -0.36 -10.23
CA GLY A 232 -11.71 0.75 -10.53
C GLY A 232 -11.08 2.14 -10.55
N SER A 233 -10.34 2.47 -11.61
CA SER A 233 -10.25 3.85 -12.10
C SER A 233 -10.00 3.88 -13.62
N SER A 234 -11.07 3.65 -14.38
CA SER A 234 -11.19 4.06 -15.79
C SER A 234 -12.30 5.10 -15.93
#